data_AF-A0A1W9JUY9-F1
#
_entry.id   AF-A0A1W9JUY9-F1
#
_cell.length_a   1.000
_cell.length_b   1.000
_cell.length_c   1.000
_cell.angle_alpha   90.00
_cell.angle_beta   90.00
_cell.angle_gamma   90.00
#
_symmetry.space_group_name_H-M   'P 1'
#
loop_
_entity.id
_entity.type
_entity.pdbx_description
1 polymer ?
#
loop_
_entity_poly.entity_id
_entity_poly.type
_entity_poly.pdbx_seq_one_letter_code
_entity_poly.pdbx_strand_id
1 'polypeptide(L)' 'MPTISMFYGILIKMFFDDHAPPHFHAEYGEYELVITINPIKIIQGDAPKRVKSMVLEWTALHQEE' A
#
# COMPACT_ATOMS: atom_id res chain seq x y z
N MET A 1 2.01 -8.62 9.03
CA MET A 1 2.86 -8.03 7.99
C MET A 1 3.84 -7.15 8.71
N PRO A 2 5.16 -7.33 8.62
CA PRO A 2 6.08 -6.29 9.06
C PRO A 2 5.70 -4.96 8.38
N THR A 3 5.70 -3.88 9.16
CA THR A 3 5.58 -2.53 8.62
C THR A 3 6.93 -2.15 8.02
N ILE A 4 6.95 -1.91 6.71
CA ILE A 4 8.17 -1.56 5.96
C ILE A 4 8.35 -0.05 5.82
N SER A 5 7.27 0.73 5.94
CA SER A 5 7.30 2.19 5.91
C SER A 5 6.13 2.77 6.72
N MET A 6 6.32 3.97 7.26
CA MET A 6 5.28 4.70 7.99
C MET A 6 5.38 6.20 7.73
N PHE A 7 4.28 6.83 7.32
CA PHE A 7 4.22 8.28 7.07
C PHE A 7 2.80 8.82 7.21
N TYR A 8 2.63 10.02 7.79
CA TYR A 8 1.31 10.67 7.93
C TYR A 8 0.19 9.78 8.55
N GLY A 9 0.56 8.82 9.40
CA GLY A 9 -0.38 7.84 9.98
C GLY A 9 -0.75 6.67 9.06
N ILE A 10 -0.10 6.57 7.89
CA ILE A 10 -0.21 5.46 6.94
C ILE A 10 0.87 4.43 7.28
N LEU A 11 0.47 3.17 7.44
CA LEU A 11 1.38 2.04 7.64
C LEU A 11 1.45 1.23 6.35
N ILE A 12 2.64 1.09 5.77
CA ILE A 12 2.87 0.19 4.63
C ILE A 12 3.34 -1.15 5.17
N LYS A 13 2.66 -2.20 4.77
CA LYS A 13 2.79 -3.55 5.31
C LYS A 13 2.92 -4.55 4.17
N MET A 14 3.88 -5.46 4.27
CA MET A 14 4.10 -6.52 3.28
C MET A 14 4.39 -7.85 3.98
N PHE A 15 3.87 -8.96 3.45
CA PHE A 15 4.22 -10.31 3.88
C PHE A 15 4.94 -11.05 2.75
N PHE A 16 5.89 -11.91 3.12
CA PHE A 16 6.62 -12.76 2.18
C PHE A 16 5.77 -13.93 1.66
N ASP A 17 4.78 -14.39 2.45
CA ASP A 17 3.92 -15.55 2.15
C ASP A 17 2.51 -15.14 1.68
N ASP A 18 2.39 -13.94 1.09
CA ASP A 18 1.12 -13.45 0.58
C ASP A 18 0.76 -14.06 -0.78
N HIS A 19 -0.51 -13.98 -1.15
CA HIS A 19 -1.03 -14.57 -2.38
C HIS A 19 -0.67 -13.74 -3.62
N ALA A 20 -0.56 -14.42 -4.77
CA ALA A 20 -0.40 -13.75 -6.05
C ALA A 20 -1.67 -12.95 -6.43
N PRO A 21 -1.54 -11.78 -7.10
CA PRO A 21 -0.29 -11.13 -7.53
C PRO A 21 0.46 -10.41 -6.40
N PRO A 22 1.76 -10.09 -6.55
CA PRO A 22 2.51 -9.34 -5.54
C PRO A 22 1.84 -8.01 -5.19
N HIS A 23 1.56 -7.83 -3.90
CA HIS A 23 0.86 -6.67 -3.38
C HIS A 23 1.37 -6.30 -1.99
N PHE A 24 0.97 -5.11 -1.53
CA PHE A 24 1.18 -4.66 -0.16
C PHE A 24 -0.09 -4.01 0.38
N HIS A 25 -0.15 -3.86 1.70
CA HIS A 25 -1.26 -3.24 2.41
C HIS A 25 -0.86 -1.85 2.88
N ALA A 26 -1.76 -0.88 2.70
CA ALA A 26 -1.65 0.45 3.29
C ALA A 26 -2.82 0.67 4.26
N GLU A 27 -2.51 0.79 5.55
CA GLU A 27 -3.50 1.03 6.61
C GLU A 27 -3.48 2.49 7.05
N TYR A 28 -4.66 3.09 7.23
CA TYR A 28 -4.84 4.45 7.76
C TYR A 28 -6.07 4.50 8.67
N GLY A 29 -5.86 4.42 9.99
CA GLY A 29 -6.97 4.36 10.95
C GLY A 29 -7.82 3.11 10.72
N GLU A 30 -9.09 3.31 10.34
CA GLU A 30 -10.04 2.24 9.99
C GLU A 30 -10.02 1.86 8.50
N TYR A 31 -9.25 2.58 7.69
CA TYR A 31 -9.13 2.34 6.26
C TYR A 31 -7.98 1.39 5.94
N GLU A 32 -8.19 0.54 4.94
CA GLU A 32 -7.18 -0.35 4.39
C GLU A 32 -7.26 -0.30 2.86
N LEU A 33 -6.09 -0.29 2.22
CA LEU A 33 -5.93 -0.44 0.78
C LEU A 33 -5.01 -1.61 0.48
N VAL A 34 -5.33 -2.37 -0.57
CA VAL A 34 -4.47 -3.40 -1.13
C VAL A 34 -4.00 -2.94 -2.51
N ILE A 35 -2.69 -2.85 -2.68
CA ILE A 35 -2.06 -2.27 -3.87
C ILE A 35 -1.13 -3.30 -4.51
N THR A 36 -1.35 -3.61 -5.79
CA THR A 36 -0.41 -4.42 -6.58
C THR A 36 0.85 -3.63 -6.88
N ILE A 37 1.99 -4.30 -6.83
CA ILE A 37 3.30 -3.65 -7.03
C ILE A 37 3.51 -3.34 -8.51
N ASN A 38 3.25 -4.31 -9.41
CA ASN A 38 3.40 -4.11 -10.85
C ASN A 38 2.28 -4.81 -11.64
N PRO A 39 1.37 -4.05 -12.29
CA PRO A 39 1.29 -2.59 -12.32
C PRO A 39 0.83 -2.00 -10.98
N ILE A 40 1.16 -0.73 -10.72
CA ILE A 40 0.66 0.00 -9.54
C ILE A 40 -0.85 0.17 -9.67
N LYS A 41 -1.62 -0.55 -8.84
CA LYS A 41 -3.07 -0.48 -8.86
C LYS A 41 -3.67 -0.82 -7.51
N ILE A 42 -4.64 -0.02 -7.07
CA ILE A 42 -5.50 -0.38 -5.94
C ILE A 42 -6.47 -1.46 -6.42
N ILE A 43 -6.39 -2.64 -5.81
CA ILE A 43 -7.23 -3.79 -6.15
C ILE A 43 -8.33 -4.08 -5.12
N GLN A 44 -8.16 -3.59 -3.89
CA GLN A 44 -9.16 -3.73 -2.83
C GLN A 44 -9.04 -2.59 -1.82
N GLY A 45 -10.15 -2.32 -1.13
CA GLY A 45 -10.19 -1.37 -0.02
C GLY A 45 -10.58 0.04 -0.45
N ASP A 46 -10.73 0.90 0.55
CA ASP A 46 -11.08 2.30 0.36
C ASP A 46 -10.37 3.17 1.39
N ALA A 47 -10.20 4.44 1.05
CA ALA A 47 -9.59 5.46 1.90
C ALA A 47 -9.95 6.85 1.37
N PRO A 48 -9.84 7.91 2.18
CA PRO A 48 -9.96 9.28 1.69
C PRO A 48 -9.04 9.53 0.49
N LYS A 49 -9.50 10.32 -0.48
CA LYS A 49 -8.77 10.57 -1.75
C LYS A 49 -7.31 10.99 -1.53
N ARG A 50 -7.05 11.80 -0.49
CA ARG A 50 -5.69 12.24 -0.16
C ARG A 50 -4.79 11.08 0.25
N VAL A 51 -5.29 10.12 1.02
CA VAL A 51 -4.55 8.92 1.44
C VAL A 51 -4.22 8.06 0.24
N LYS A 52 -5.20 7.81 -0.66
CA LYS A 52 -4.96 7.09 -1.91
C LYS A 52 -3.85 7.75 -2.75
N SER A 53 -3.86 9.08 -2.89
CA SER A 53 -2.81 9.82 -3.60
C SER A 53 -1.43 9.60 -2.98
N MET A 54 -1.32 9.78 -1.66
CA MET A 54 -0.05 9.62 -0.95
C MET A 54 0.50 8.20 -1.04
N VAL A 55 -0.36 7.18 -0.97
CA VAL A 55 0.06 5.77 -1.12
C VAL A 55 0.53 5.50 -2.54
N LEU A 56 -0.19 5.96 -3.58
CA LEU A 56 0.20 5.77 -4.98
C LEU A 56 1.51 6.51 -5.33
N GLU A 57 1.70 7.73 -4.83
CA GLU A 57 2.94 8.49 -4.96
C GLU A 57 4.10 7.75 -4.27
N TRP A 58 3.87 7.25 -3.05
CA TRP A 58 4.86 6.44 -2.35
C TRP A 58 5.22 5.18 -3.14
N THR A 59 4.25 4.44 -3.69
CA THR A 59 4.52 3.25 -4.52
C THR A 59 5.36 3.60 -5.74
N ALA A 60 5.01 4.69 -6.45
CA ALA A 60 5.75 5.10 -7.64
C ALA A 60 7.20 5.48 -7.35
N LEU A 61 7.47 6.08 -6.19
CA LEU A 61 8.82 6.45 -5.75
C LEU A 61 9.69 5.24 -5.38
N HIS A 62 9.08 4.12 -4.96
CA HIS A 62 9.79 2.92 -4.48
C HIS A 62 9.63 1.74 -5.44
N GLN A 63 9.22 1.98 -6.68
CA GLN A 63 8.86 0.94 -7.65
C GLN A 63 10.05 0.04 -8.06
N GLU A 64 11.28 0.52 -7.90
CA GLU A 64 12.51 -0.20 -8.26
C GLU A 64 13.17 -0.93 -7.08
N GLU A 65 12.61 -0.82 -5.87
CA GLU A 65 13.05 -1.57 -4.67
C GLU A 65 12.51 -3.01 -4.69
#